data_AF-A0A7X7JTV5-F1
#
_entry.id   AF-A0A7X7JTV5-F1
#
_cell.length_a   1.000
_cell.length_b   1.000
_cell.length_c   1.000
_cell.angle_alpha   90.00
_cell.angle_beta   90.00
_cell.angle_gamma   90.00
#
_symmetry.space_group_name_H-M   'P 1'
#
loop_
_entity.id
_entity.type
_entity.pdbx_description
1 polymer ?
#
loop_
_entity_poly.entity_id
_entity_poly.type
_entity_poly.pdbx_seq_one_letter_code
_entity_poly.pdbx_strand_id
1 'polypeptide(L)'
;GTWDSPFWPSYPGMDVFDGEQLHTRNFWSADDYRGKRVVVVGGGSSAIQFLLQLDDAGAATTWVTRRPPVWRSAPFEDGWGRKVEDRVRARTEAGLLPESVVTATGLALTDEYQRGIEAGVLVSVGALRELSRDGIILDDGRFVPADVVLWATGFRHSIGHLAPLKLREAAGGIRTDGIRAARDPRVFMVGYGASASTLGATRAGRAAAVAVSQALTEARSTAA
;
A
#
# COMPACT_ATOMS: atom_id res chain seq x y z
N GLY A 1 -1.82 -7.06 -9.51
CA GLY A 1 -1.25 -7.04 -8.15
C GLY A 1 -0.41 -5.79 -7.92
N THR A 2 0.22 -5.68 -6.75
CA THR A 2 1.04 -4.51 -6.35
C THR A 2 2.43 -4.88 -5.80
N TRP A 3 2.64 -6.14 -5.37
CA TRP A 3 3.79 -6.56 -4.56
C TRP A 3 5.16 -6.31 -5.21
N ASP A 4 5.25 -6.41 -6.53
CA ASP A 4 6.50 -6.22 -7.29
C ASP A 4 6.78 -4.74 -7.62
N SER A 5 6.08 -3.81 -6.98
CA SER A 5 6.19 -2.39 -7.26
C SER A 5 6.17 -1.55 -5.97
N PRO A 6 7.16 -1.71 -5.08
CA PRO A 6 7.27 -0.90 -3.86
C PRO A 6 7.36 0.59 -4.20
N PHE A 7 6.70 1.44 -3.40
CA PHE A 7 6.77 2.88 -3.60
C PHE A 7 7.91 3.48 -2.79
N TRP A 8 9.00 3.82 -3.47
CA TRP A 8 10.10 4.60 -2.90
C TRP A 8 9.83 6.10 -3.11
N PRO A 9 9.56 6.88 -2.05
CA PRO A 9 9.53 8.33 -2.15
C PRO A 9 10.95 8.88 -2.35
N SER A 10 11.04 10.11 -2.83
CA SER A 10 12.30 10.86 -2.90
C SER A 10 12.29 11.90 -1.79
N TYR A 11 13.33 11.90 -0.96
CA TYR A 11 13.61 12.90 0.07
C TYR A 11 15.03 13.44 -0.11
N PRO A 12 15.30 14.72 0.17
CA PRO A 12 16.66 15.22 0.24
C PRO A 12 17.49 14.43 1.26
N GLY A 13 18.78 14.26 0.97
CA GLY A 13 19.75 13.62 1.86
C GLY A 13 19.72 12.09 1.90
N MET A 14 18.86 11.43 1.11
CA MET A 14 18.85 9.96 1.02
C MET A 14 20.17 9.38 0.51
N ASP A 15 20.93 10.13 -0.29
CA ASP A 15 22.23 9.77 -0.84
C ASP A 15 23.39 9.93 0.14
N VAL A 16 23.20 10.69 1.22
CA VAL A 16 24.23 10.96 2.25
C VAL A 16 23.98 10.28 3.58
N PHE A 17 22.84 9.61 3.76
CA PHE A 17 22.53 8.86 4.97
C PHE A 17 23.47 7.65 5.08
N ASP A 18 24.25 7.60 6.16
CA ASP A 18 25.27 6.56 6.39
C ASP A 18 24.65 5.24 6.88
N GLY A 19 23.40 5.27 7.36
CA GLY A 19 22.65 4.11 7.82
C GLY A 19 21.95 3.31 6.72
N GLU A 20 21.22 2.28 7.12
CA GLU A 20 20.52 1.39 6.20
C GLU A 20 19.16 1.96 5.77
N GLN A 21 18.85 1.92 4.48
CA GLN A 21 17.52 2.22 3.95
C GLN A 21 16.93 0.98 3.29
N LEU A 22 15.74 0.56 3.72
CA LEU A 22 15.04 -0.56 3.10
C LEU A 22 13.53 -0.32 3.04
N HIS A 23 12.89 -0.93 2.05
CA HIS A 23 11.43 -1.00 2.00
C HIS A 23 10.95 -2.26 2.73
N THR A 24 9.74 -2.23 3.28
CA THR A 24 9.10 -3.40 3.91
C THR A 24 9.01 -4.64 3.03
N ARG A 25 9.21 -4.49 1.71
CA ARG A 25 9.27 -5.59 0.74
C ARG A 25 10.52 -6.46 0.91
N ASN A 26 11.58 -5.88 1.43
CA ASN A 26 12.90 -6.48 1.60
C ASN A 26 13.21 -6.78 3.08
N PHE A 27 12.27 -6.50 3.99
CA PHE A 27 12.41 -6.83 5.40
C PHE A 27 12.32 -8.35 5.59
N TRP A 28 13.24 -8.90 6.38
CA TRP A 28 13.30 -10.35 6.63
C TRP A 28 13.10 -10.71 8.10
N SER A 29 13.85 -10.10 9.02
CA SER A 29 13.79 -10.38 10.45
C SER A 29 13.85 -9.11 11.29
N ALA A 30 13.06 -9.05 12.36
CA ALA A 30 13.11 -7.94 13.32
C ALA A 30 14.34 -8.02 14.24
N ASP A 31 14.84 -9.23 14.49
CA ASP A 31 16.01 -9.44 15.36
C ASP A 31 17.30 -8.82 14.79
N ASP A 32 17.38 -8.64 13.47
CA ASP A 32 18.51 -7.97 12.78
C ASP A 32 18.63 -6.48 13.17
N TYR A 33 17.59 -5.94 13.81
CA TYR A 33 17.48 -4.54 14.22
C TYR A 33 17.48 -4.35 15.74
N ARG A 34 17.70 -5.41 16.52
CA ARG A 34 17.81 -5.33 17.99
C ARG A 34 18.85 -4.30 18.42
N GLY A 35 18.47 -3.39 19.31
CA GLY A 35 19.34 -2.32 19.82
C GLY A 35 19.62 -1.18 18.83
N LYS A 36 19.11 -1.24 17.59
CA LYS A 36 19.24 -0.16 16.60
C LYS A 36 18.12 0.86 16.74
N ARG A 37 18.37 2.09 16.30
CA ARG A 37 17.38 3.16 16.14
C ARG A 37 16.73 3.04 14.76
N VAL A 38 15.47 2.62 14.72
CA VAL A 38 14.74 2.37 13.48
C VAL A 38 13.62 3.39 13.29
N VAL A 39 13.78 4.24 12.28
CA VAL A 39 12.71 5.14 11.83
C VAL A 39 11.80 4.37 10.87
N VAL A 40 10.52 4.24 11.19
CA VAL A 40 9.51 3.65 10.30
C VAL A 40 8.71 4.77 9.64
N VAL A 41 8.83 4.90 8.33
CA VAL A 41 8.16 5.96 7.54
C VAL A 41 6.92 5.42 6.85
N GLY A 42 5.75 5.93 7.20
CA GLY A 42 4.48 5.58 6.56
C GLY A 42 3.30 5.49 7.53
N GLY A 43 2.10 5.90 7.10
CA GLY A 43 0.89 5.93 7.94
C GLY A 43 -0.11 4.80 7.65
N GLY A 44 0.35 3.68 7.10
CA GLY A 44 -0.50 2.53 6.75
C GLY A 44 -0.38 1.37 7.74
N SER A 45 -1.20 0.33 7.56
CA SER A 45 -1.22 -0.86 8.43
C SER A 45 0.13 -1.55 8.55
N SER A 46 0.91 -1.62 7.46
CA SER A 46 2.25 -2.22 7.51
C SER A 46 3.18 -1.47 8.48
N ALA A 47 3.14 -0.14 8.51
CA ALA A 47 4.00 0.62 9.42
C ALA A 47 3.71 0.28 10.88
N ILE A 48 2.43 0.19 11.26
CA ILE A 48 1.99 -0.19 12.61
C ILE A 48 2.50 -1.59 12.98
N GLN A 49 2.32 -2.56 12.07
CA GLN A 49 2.76 -3.93 12.30
C GLN A 49 4.28 -4.01 12.49
N PHE A 50 5.06 -3.33 11.65
CA PHE A 50 6.51 -3.31 11.78
C PHE A 50 6.99 -2.56 13.01
N LEU A 51 6.35 -1.45 13.41
CA LEU A 51 6.68 -0.73 14.64
C LEU A 51 6.57 -1.65 15.86
N LEU A 52 5.44 -2.34 16.01
CA LEU A 52 5.23 -3.26 17.12
C LEU A 52 6.20 -4.46 17.07
N GLN A 53 6.42 -5.03 15.89
CA GLN A 53 7.33 -6.16 15.71
C GLN A 53 8.79 -5.78 16.03
N LEU A 54 9.23 -4.60 15.60
CA LEU A 54 10.58 -4.09 15.85
C LEU A 54 10.78 -3.71 17.32
N ASP A 55 9.78 -3.10 17.94
CA ASP A 55 9.78 -2.77 19.37
C ASP A 55 9.88 -4.03 20.24
N ASP A 56 9.08 -5.06 19.95
CA ASP A 56 9.14 -6.36 20.63
C ASP A 56 10.50 -7.06 20.46
N ALA A 57 11.13 -6.89 19.29
CA ALA A 57 12.49 -7.36 19.03
C ALA A 57 13.58 -6.49 19.69
N GLY A 58 13.23 -5.43 20.43
CA GLY A 58 14.15 -4.57 21.17
C GLY A 58 14.86 -3.52 20.32
N ALA A 59 14.30 -3.12 19.18
CA ALA A 59 14.74 -1.94 18.44
C ALA A 59 14.13 -0.67 19.06
N ALA A 60 14.88 0.43 19.06
CA ALA A 60 14.34 1.73 19.44
C ALA A 60 13.61 2.32 18.23
N THR A 61 12.27 2.28 18.22
CA THR A 61 11.48 2.68 17.06
C THR A 61 11.05 4.14 17.10
N THR A 62 10.96 4.78 15.94
CA THR A 62 10.32 6.09 15.77
C THR A 62 9.36 6.05 14.61
N TRP A 63 8.10 6.44 14.86
CA TRP A 63 7.09 6.50 13.81
C TRP A 63 7.02 7.87 13.15
N VAL A 64 7.17 7.90 11.82
CA VAL A 64 7.12 9.12 11.03
C VAL A 64 6.00 9.03 10.00
N THR A 65 5.10 10.03 10.01
CA THR A 65 3.95 10.08 9.10
C THR A 65 3.77 11.46 8.50
N ARG A 66 3.44 11.51 7.20
CA ARG A 66 3.09 12.76 6.52
C ARG A 66 1.86 13.48 7.11
N ARG A 67 0.95 12.71 7.68
CA ARG A 67 -0.28 13.19 8.33
C ARG A 67 -0.51 12.36 9.58
N PRO A 68 -1.10 12.92 10.65
CA PRO A 68 -1.46 12.14 11.83
C PRO A 68 -2.30 10.91 11.45
N PRO A 69 -2.00 9.72 12.00
CA PRO A 69 -2.84 8.54 11.84
C PRO A 69 -4.26 8.82 12.31
N VAL A 70 -5.26 8.36 11.55
CA VAL A 70 -6.67 8.47 11.94
C VAL A 70 -7.18 7.08 12.29
N TRP A 71 -7.37 6.85 13.58
CA TRP A 71 -7.88 5.61 14.13
C TRP A 71 -9.39 5.53 14.00
N ARG A 72 -9.89 4.33 13.72
CA ARG A 72 -11.31 4.01 13.65
C ARG A 72 -11.64 3.04 14.78
N SER A 73 -12.28 3.56 15.81
CA SER A 73 -12.70 2.80 17.01
C SER A 73 -14.05 2.11 16.83
N ALA A 74 -14.84 2.51 15.82
CA ALA A 74 -16.13 1.91 15.56
C ALA A 74 -15.97 0.46 15.04
N PRO A 75 -16.79 -0.50 15.52
CA PRO A 75 -16.82 -1.84 14.96
C PRO A 75 -17.10 -1.81 13.46
N PHE A 76 -16.75 -2.89 12.76
CA PHE A 76 -17.16 -3.02 11.37
C PHE A 76 -18.68 -3.21 11.33
N GLU A 77 -19.37 -2.28 10.67
CA GLU A 77 -20.79 -2.44 10.35
C GLU A 77 -20.99 -3.62 9.40
N ASP A 78 -22.17 -4.22 9.45
CA ASP A 78 -22.60 -5.19 8.45
C ASP A 78 -22.48 -4.60 7.03
N GLY A 79 -21.86 -5.38 6.14
CA GLY A 79 -21.64 -4.95 4.76
C GLY A 79 -20.54 -3.90 4.56
N TRP A 80 -19.78 -3.50 5.60
CA TRP A 80 -18.66 -2.56 5.48
C TRP A 80 -17.69 -2.96 4.36
N GLY A 81 -17.28 -4.23 4.30
CA GLY A 81 -16.35 -4.71 3.27
C GLY A 81 -16.91 -4.56 1.85
N ARG A 82 -18.22 -4.74 1.67
CA ARG A 82 -18.90 -4.53 0.39
C ARG A 82 -18.91 -3.05 0.01
N LYS A 83 -19.21 -2.14 0.95
CA LYS A 83 -19.14 -0.69 0.74
C LYS A 83 -17.73 -0.25 0.32
N VAL A 84 -16.69 -0.84 0.93
CA VAL A 84 -15.28 -0.61 0.53
C VAL A 84 -15.03 -1.09 -0.89
N GLU A 85 -15.42 -2.32 -1.24
CA GLU A 85 -15.29 -2.86 -2.60
C GLU A 85 -16.01 -1.98 -3.64
N ASP A 86 -17.24 -1.53 -3.34
CA ASP A 86 -18.04 -0.68 -4.21
C ASP A 86 -17.38 0.68 -4.45
N ARG A 87 -16.83 1.31 -3.40
CA ARG A 87 -16.08 2.56 -3.53
C ARG A 87 -14.83 2.40 -4.39
N VAL A 88 -14.06 1.33 -4.17
CA VAL A 88 -12.85 1.07 -4.95
C VAL A 88 -13.21 0.80 -6.42
N ARG A 89 -14.28 0.04 -6.68
CA ARG A 89 -14.80 -0.25 -8.02
C ARG A 89 -15.26 1.02 -8.73
N ALA A 90 -16.11 1.84 -8.10
CA ALA A 90 -16.60 3.08 -8.69
C ALA A 90 -15.45 4.01 -9.08
N ARG A 91 -14.39 4.05 -8.26
CA ARG A 91 -13.19 4.82 -8.56
C ARG A 91 -12.46 4.31 -9.82
N THR A 92 -12.27 3.00 -9.97
CA THR A 92 -11.63 2.44 -11.17
C THR A 92 -12.52 2.49 -12.41
N GLU A 93 -13.83 2.40 -12.27
CA GLU A 93 -14.80 2.60 -13.36
C GLU A 93 -14.82 4.07 -13.83
N ALA A 94 -14.50 5.02 -12.94
CA ALA A 94 -14.26 6.42 -13.30
C ALA A 94 -12.85 6.68 -13.89
N GLY A 95 -11.99 5.66 -14.01
CA GLY A 95 -10.63 5.81 -14.54
C GLY A 95 -9.64 6.48 -13.57
N LEU A 96 -10.02 6.62 -12.30
CA LEU A 96 -9.17 7.18 -11.27
C LEU A 96 -8.22 6.10 -10.73
N LEU A 97 -7.02 6.51 -10.29
CA LEU A 97 -6.09 5.63 -9.58
C LEU A 97 -6.75 5.04 -8.32
N PRO A 98 -6.64 3.72 -8.05
CA PRO A 98 -7.04 3.17 -6.76
C PRO A 98 -6.35 3.88 -5.60
N GLU A 99 -7.06 4.04 -4.49
CA GLU A 99 -6.51 4.65 -3.28
C GLU A 99 -5.66 3.64 -2.50
N SER A 100 -4.89 4.15 -1.53
CA SER A 100 -4.19 3.27 -0.59
C SER A 100 -5.19 2.45 0.22
N VAL A 101 -4.77 1.25 0.66
CA VAL A 101 -5.60 0.36 1.49
C VAL A 101 -6.14 1.11 2.70
N VAL A 102 -5.29 1.84 3.42
CA VAL A 102 -5.71 2.58 4.62
C VAL A 102 -6.69 3.73 4.32
N THR A 103 -6.63 4.36 3.15
CA THR A 103 -7.68 5.32 2.74
C THR A 103 -9.00 4.59 2.47
N ALA A 104 -8.91 3.40 1.85
CA ALA A 104 -10.06 2.58 1.54
C ALA A 104 -10.68 1.88 2.77
N THR A 105 -9.91 1.60 3.82
CA THR A 105 -10.37 0.79 4.96
C THR A 105 -10.31 1.52 6.32
N GLY A 106 -9.55 2.60 6.43
CA GLY A 106 -9.15 3.15 7.72
C GLY A 106 -8.18 2.24 8.48
N LEU A 107 -7.75 2.72 9.66
CA LEU A 107 -6.97 1.97 10.65
C LEU A 107 -7.90 1.53 11.77
N ALA A 108 -8.27 0.25 11.83
CA ALA A 108 -9.05 -0.26 12.94
C ALA A 108 -8.23 -0.18 14.24
N LEU A 109 -8.79 0.44 15.27
CA LEU A 109 -8.17 0.48 16.59
C LEU A 109 -8.46 -0.83 17.32
N THR A 110 -7.45 -1.67 17.45
CA THR A 110 -7.51 -2.92 18.24
C THR A 110 -6.92 -2.68 19.62
N ASP A 111 -7.19 -3.57 20.57
CA ASP A 111 -6.60 -3.49 21.92
C ASP A 111 -5.06 -3.54 21.89
N GLU A 112 -4.48 -4.28 20.94
CA GLU A 112 -3.03 -4.31 20.71
C GLU A 112 -2.51 -2.94 20.28
N TYR A 113 -3.18 -2.29 19.33
CA TYR A 113 -2.77 -0.97 18.86
C TYR A 113 -3.00 0.09 19.93
N GLN A 114 -4.05 -0.03 20.73
CA GLN A 114 -4.29 0.82 21.89
C GLN A 114 -3.12 0.72 22.89
N ARG A 115 -2.67 -0.50 23.23
CA ARG A 115 -1.48 -0.68 24.08
C ARG A 115 -0.21 -0.09 23.47
N GLY A 116 -0.03 -0.24 22.16
CA GLY A 116 1.09 0.38 21.45
C GLY A 116 1.07 1.91 21.48
N ILE A 117 -0.12 2.53 21.47
CA ILE A 117 -0.28 3.98 21.63
C ILE A 117 0.08 4.39 23.06
N GLU A 118 -0.45 3.67 24.06
CA GLU A 118 -0.20 3.93 25.49
C GLU A 118 1.29 3.77 25.87
N ALA A 119 1.98 2.82 25.24
CA ALA A 119 3.42 2.61 25.38
C ALA A 119 4.28 3.65 24.61
N GLY A 120 3.66 4.51 23.78
CA GLY A 120 4.35 5.50 22.97
C GLY A 120 4.91 5.01 21.63
N VAL A 121 4.89 3.69 21.38
CA VAL A 121 5.40 3.05 20.14
C VAL A 121 4.61 3.50 18.91
N LEU A 122 3.29 3.64 19.06
CA LEU A 122 2.38 4.06 17.99
C LEU A 122 2.00 5.53 18.10
N VAL A 123 2.97 6.39 18.41
CA VAL A 123 2.84 7.85 18.41
C VAL A 123 3.74 8.44 17.33
N SER A 124 3.13 9.05 16.30
CA SER A 124 3.89 9.71 15.23
C SER A 124 4.58 10.97 15.74
N VAL A 125 5.86 11.12 15.40
CA VAL A 125 6.64 12.31 15.76
C VAL A 125 6.47 13.48 14.78
N GLY A 126 5.75 13.27 13.68
CA GLY A 126 5.53 14.28 12.63
C GLY A 126 5.98 13.80 11.25
N ALA A 127 6.08 14.74 10.31
CA ALA A 127 6.45 14.49 8.93
C ALA A 127 7.96 14.59 8.71
N LEU A 128 8.49 13.71 7.86
CA LEU A 128 9.88 13.73 7.39
C LEU A 128 10.08 14.89 6.42
N ARG A 129 11.13 15.71 6.66
CA ARG A 129 11.59 16.73 5.72
C ARG A 129 12.71 16.22 4.82
N GLU A 130 13.75 15.67 5.44
CA GLU A 130 14.98 15.21 4.79
C GLU A 130 15.74 14.22 5.68
N LEU A 131 16.70 13.52 5.08
CA LEU A 131 17.66 12.69 5.81
C LEU A 131 18.95 13.50 6.05
N SER A 132 19.63 13.24 7.16
CA SER A 132 21.00 13.69 7.41
C SER A 132 21.95 12.49 7.25
N ARG A 133 23.24 12.67 7.60
CA ARG A 133 24.20 11.55 7.64
C ARG A 133 23.85 10.49 8.69
N ASP A 134 23.33 10.93 9.82
CA ASP A 134 23.20 10.19 11.08
C ASP A 134 21.76 10.06 11.59
N GLY A 135 20.78 10.46 10.77
CA GLY A 135 19.37 10.39 11.12
C GLY A 135 18.45 11.08 10.13
N ILE A 136 17.36 11.63 10.65
CA ILE A 136 16.35 12.36 9.89
C ILE A 136 16.09 13.74 10.50
N ILE A 137 15.62 14.66 9.67
CA ILE A 137 15.11 15.95 10.10
C ILE A 137 13.61 16.02 9.80
N LEU A 138 12.83 16.38 10.81
CA LEU A 138 11.38 16.56 10.70
C LEU A 138 11.03 17.93 10.12
N ASP A 139 9.79 18.11 9.67
CA ASP A 139 9.31 19.38 9.09
C ASP A 139 9.39 20.56 10.08
N ASP A 140 9.34 20.29 11.38
CA ASP A 140 9.52 21.29 12.44
C ASP A 140 10.99 21.59 12.78
N GLY A 141 11.93 20.96 12.07
CA GLY A 141 13.37 21.15 12.24
C GLY A 141 14.02 20.29 13.32
N ARG A 142 13.26 19.48 14.08
CA ARG A 142 13.85 18.53 15.04
C ARG A 142 14.65 17.46 14.32
N PHE A 143 15.84 17.18 14.86
CA PHE A 143 16.67 16.06 14.46
C PHE A 143 16.26 14.80 15.24
N VAL A 144 16.13 13.67 14.55
CA VAL A 144 15.94 12.35 15.15
C VAL A 144 17.06 11.43 14.65
N PRO A 145 17.93 10.92 15.54
CA PRO A 145 18.98 10.01 15.15
C PRO A 145 18.41 8.67 14.67
N ALA A 146 19.01 8.09 13.63
CA ALA A 146 18.56 6.81 13.07
C ALA A 146 19.75 6.00 12.54
N ASP A 147 19.72 4.70 12.79
CA ASP A 147 20.65 3.74 12.16
C ASP A 147 20.00 3.10 10.93
N VAL A 148 18.66 3.02 10.92
CA VAL A 148 17.87 2.41 9.85
C VAL A 148 16.63 3.25 9.55
N VAL A 149 16.32 3.43 8.27
CA VAL A 149 15.03 3.95 7.79
C VAL A 149 14.27 2.84 7.07
N LEU A 150 13.19 2.39 7.68
CA LEU A 150 12.26 1.41 7.12
C LEU A 150 11.11 2.13 6.40
N TRP A 151 11.14 2.08 5.07
CA TRP A 151 10.11 2.64 4.20
C TRP A 151 8.88 1.72 4.16
N ALA A 152 7.90 2.04 5.00
CA ALA A 152 6.55 1.45 5.01
C ALA A 152 5.57 2.27 4.15
N THR A 153 6.03 2.69 2.98
CA THR A 153 5.37 3.67 2.09
C THR A 153 4.43 3.04 1.06
N GLY A 154 4.20 1.73 1.15
CA GLY A 154 3.21 1.00 0.37
C GLY A 154 3.70 0.65 -1.04
N PHE A 155 2.76 0.30 -1.91
CA PHE A 155 3.07 -0.25 -3.23
C PHE A 155 2.23 0.44 -4.32
N ARG A 156 2.80 0.54 -5.52
CA ARG A 156 2.10 0.92 -6.74
C ARG A 156 1.53 -0.31 -7.44
N HIS A 157 0.63 -0.10 -8.40
CA HIS A 157 0.14 -1.20 -9.23
C HIS A 157 1.22 -1.66 -10.22
N SER A 158 1.44 -2.97 -10.29
CA SER A 158 2.41 -3.60 -11.20
C SER A 158 1.84 -3.69 -12.62
N ILE A 159 1.60 -2.54 -13.24
CA ILE A 159 0.95 -2.39 -14.56
C ILE A 159 1.88 -1.75 -15.61
N GLY A 160 3.18 -1.65 -15.32
CA GLY A 160 4.16 -1.07 -16.24
C GLY A 160 4.24 -1.80 -17.59
N HIS A 161 4.10 -3.13 -17.56
CA HIS A 161 4.10 -3.97 -18.76
C HIS A 161 2.93 -3.68 -19.72
N LEU A 162 1.87 -3.02 -19.26
CA LEU A 162 0.72 -2.62 -20.10
C LEU A 162 0.92 -1.25 -20.77
N ALA A 163 2.03 -0.54 -20.52
CA ALA A 163 2.25 0.80 -21.04
C ALA A 163 2.11 0.92 -22.58
N PRO A 164 2.61 -0.03 -23.41
CA PRO A 164 2.44 0.03 -24.86
C PRO A 164 0.98 0.04 -25.33
N LEU A 165 0.05 -0.49 -24.52
CA LEU A 165 -1.38 -0.56 -24.83
C LEU A 165 -2.11 0.77 -24.58
N LYS A 166 -1.44 1.77 -23.97
CA LYS A 166 -1.99 3.12 -23.73
C LYS A 166 -3.36 3.12 -23.03
N LEU A 167 -3.54 2.23 -22.05
CA LEU A 167 -4.81 2.03 -21.33
C LEU A 167 -5.06 3.04 -20.20
N ARG A 168 -4.06 3.86 -19.83
CA ARG A 168 -4.18 4.80 -18.70
C ARG A 168 -4.95 6.04 -19.11
N GLU A 169 -5.83 6.47 -18.22
CA GLU A 169 -6.52 7.76 -18.28
C GLU A 169 -5.60 8.89 -17.82
N ALA A 170 -6.01 10.13 -18.11
CA ALA A 170 -5.28 11.33 -17.66
C ALA A 170 -5.11 11.39 -16.13
N ALA A 171 -6.06 10.85 -15.38
CA ALA A 171 -6.00 10.73 -13.91
C ALA A 171 -5.05 9.61 -13.41
N GLY A 172 -4.35 8.92 -14.32
CA GLY A 172 -3.33 7.91 -14.03
C GLY A 172 -3.85 6.48 -13.84
N GLY A 173 -5.16 6.30 -13.61
CA GLY A 173 -5.79 4.99 -13.48
C GLY A 173 -6.06 4.33 -14.84
N ILE A 174 -6.25 3.02 -14.86
CA ILE A 174 -6.86 2.31 -15.99
C ILE A 174 -8.37 2.24 -15.70
N ARG A 175 -9.18 2.76 -16.63
CA ARG A 175 -10.64 2.66 -16.53
C ARG A 175 -11.08 1.22 -16.73
N THR A 176 -11.85 0.69 -15.80
CA THR A 176 -12.37 -0.68 -15.86
C THR A 176 -13.84 -0.71 -16.23
N ASP A 177 -14.25 -1.77 -16.93
CA ASP A 177 -15.64 -2.20 -17.06
C ASP A 177 -15.73 -3.64 -16.52
N GLY A 178 -16.26 -3.77 -15.31
CA GLY A 178 -16.13 -4.99 -14.51
C GLY A 178 -14.66 -5.39 -14.31
N ILE A 179 -14.26 -6.51 -14.90
CA ILE A 179 -12.88 -7.03 -14.84
C ILE A 179 -12.04 -6.69 -16.08
N ARG A 180 -12.58 -5.96 -17.06
CA ARG A 180 -11.89 -5.64 -18.31
C ARG A 180 -11.37 -4.21 -18.29
N ALA A 181 -10.33 -3.92 -19.06
CA ALA A 181 -9.95 -2.55 -19.36
C ALA A 181 -10.95 -1.95 -20.36
N ALA A 182 -11.51 -0.77 -20.07
CA ALA A 182 -12.55 -0.16 -20.90
C ALA A 182 -12.06 0.23 -22.31
N ARG A 183 -10.77 0.52 -22.47
CA ARG A 183 -10.15 0.88 -23.77
C ARG A 183 -9.80 -0.32 -24.64
N ASP A 184 -9.60 -1.49 -24.03
CA ASP A 184 -9.33 -2.73 -24.75
C ASP A 184 -9.98 -3.89 -23.98
N PRO A 185 -11.17 -4.34 -24.39
CA PRO A 185 -11.91 -5.36 -23.65
C PRO A 185 -11.17 -6.70 -23.63
N ARG A 186 -10.16 -6.93 -24.48
CA ARG A 186 -9.36 -8.16 -24.47
C ARG A 186 -8.44 -8.25 -23.26
N VAL A 187 -8.20 -7.12 -22.57
CA VAL A 187 -7.33 -7.04 -21.40
C VAL A 187 -8.15 -7.19 -20.13
N PHE A 188 -7.83 -8.21 -19.33
CA PHE A 188 -8.47 -8.49 -18.05
C PHE A 188 -7.60 -8.00 -16.88
N MET A 189 -8.19 -7.21 -16.00
CA MET A 189 -7.55 -6.49 -14.91
C MET A 189 -7.71 -7.23 -13.57
N VAL A 190 -7.20 -8.46 -13.49
CA VAL A 190 -7.24 -9.28 -12.26
C VAL A 190 -6.19 -8.80 -11.26
N GLY A 191 -6.60 -8.53 -10.02
CA GLY A 191 -5.72 -7.99 -8.98
C GLY A 191 -5.48 -6.48 -9.11
N TYR A 192 -6.42 -5.76 -9.74
CA TYR A 192 -6.45 -4.30 -9.88
C TYR A 192 -7.82 -3.76 -9.41
N GLY A 193 -7.83 -2.62 -8.72
CA GLY A 193 -9.05 -2.05 -8.12
C GLY A 193 -9.67 -3.01 -7.08
N ALA A 194 -10.99 -3.18 -7.14
CA ALA A 194 -11.74 -4.00 -6.18
C ALA A 194 -11.35 -5.49 -6.22
N SER A 195 -10.65 -5.95 -7.27
CA SER A 195 -10.14 -7.32 -7.37
C SER A 195 -8.78 -7.54 -6.70
N ALA A 196 -8.20 -6.51 -6.07
CA ALA A 196 -6.87 -6.59 -5.47
C ALA A 196 -6.79 -7.44 -4.18
N SER A 197 -7.92 -7.71 -3.51
CA SER A 197 -7.98 -8.60 -2.35
C SER A 197 -7.90 -10.07 -2.77
N THR A 198 -7.53 -10.97 -1.85
CA THR A 198 -7.49 -12.42 -2.13
C THR A 198 -8.83 -12.95 -2.62
N LEU A 199 -9.93 -12.59 -1.95
CA LEU A 199 -11.28 -12.97 -2.35
C LEU A 199 -11.71 -12.30 -3.67
N GLY A 200 -11.31 -11.04 -3.88
CA GLY A 200 -11.56 -10.30 -5.11
C GLY A 200 -10.83 -10.93 -6.31
N ALA A 201 -9.57 -11.31 -6.14
CA ALA A 201 -8.74 -11.90 -7.18
C ALA A 201 -9.26 -13.27 -7.63
N THR A 202 -9.68 -14.13 -6.69
CA THR A 202 -10.30 -15.43 -7.02
C THR A 202 -11.59 -15.25 -7.82
N ARG A 203 -12.47 -14.34 -7.39
CA ARG A 203 -13.72 -14.04 -8.11
C ARG A 203 -13.46 -13.47 -9.50
N ALA A 204 -12.53 -12.51 -9.61
CA ALA A 204 -12.16 -11.89 -10.87
C ALA A 204 -11.47 -12.88 -11.83
N GLY A 205 -10.60 -13.76 -11.32
CA GLY A 205 -9.96 -14.81 -12.10
C GLY A 205 -10.98 -15.79 -12.70
N ARG A 206 -11.96 -16.24 -11.89
CA ARG A 206 -13.07 -17.06 -12.39
C ARG A 206 -13.87 -16.34 -13.48
N ALA A 207 -14.22 -15.07 -13.25
CA ALA A 207 -14.96 -14.28 -14.23
C ALA A 207 -14.17 -14.09 -15.53
N ALA A 208 -12.85 -13.90 -15.46
CA ALA A 208 -11.99 -13.79 -16.64
C ALA A 208 -11.98 -15.10 -17.43
N ALA A 209 -11.82 -16.24 -16.76
CA ALA A 209 -11.80 -17.56 -17.41
C ALA A 209 -13.11 -17.85 -18.16
N VAL A 210 -14.26 -17.58 -17.52
CA VAL A 210 -15.58 -17.76 -18.15
C VAL A 210 -15.72 -16.86 -19.37
N ALA A 211 -15.35 -15.58 -19.23
CA ALA A 211 -15.48 -14.58 -20.29
C ALA A 211 -14.58 -14.88 -21.50
N VAL A 212 -13.38 -15.43 -21.29
CA VAL A 212 -12.49 -15.90 -22.36
C VAL A 212 -13.07 -17.14 -23.05
N SER A 213 -13.58 -18.11 -22.29
CA SER A 213 -14.16 -19.34 -22.85
C SER A 213 -15.36 -19.05 -23.75
N GLN A 214 -16.23 -18.13 -23.34
CA GLN A 214 -17.37 -17.69 -24.14
C GLN A 214 -16.92 -17.02 -25.44
N ALA A 215 -16.01 -16.05 -25.36
CA ALA A 215 -15.50 -15.35 -26.55
C ALA A 215 -14.83 -16.29 -27.55
N LEU A 216 -14.09 -17.32 -27.10
CA LEU A 216 -13.48 -18.32 -27.97
C LEU A 216 -14.52 -19.24 -28.63
N THR A 217 -15.63 -19.53 -27.95
CA THR A 217 -16.71 -20.35 -28.48
C THR A 217 -17.47 -19.59 -29.57
N GLU A 218 -17.80 -18.33 -29.32
CA GLU A 218 -18.43 -17.42 -30.29
C GLU A 218 -17.55 -17.18 -31.52
N ALA A 219 -16.24 -16.97 -31.33
CA ALA A 219 -15.32 -16.81 -32.45
C ALA A 219 -15.25 -18.06 -33.35
N ARG A 220 -15.31 -19.26 -32.77
CA ARG A 220 -15.34 -20.52 -33.52
C ARG A 220 -16.65 -20.73 -34.27
N SER A 221 -17.80 -20.36 -33.67
CA SER A 221 -19.09 -20.47 -34.34
C SER A 221 -19.27 -19.47 -35.49
N THR A 222 -18.60 -18.31 -35.42
CA THR A 222 -18.69 -17.28 -36.46
C THR A 222 -17.73 -17.55 -37.64
N ALA A 223 -16.70 -18.38 -37.41
CA ALA A 223 -15.73 -18.78 -38.43
C ALA A 223 -16.12 -20.05 -39.20
N ALA A 224 -17.18 -20.75 -38.78
CA ALA A 224 -17.73 -21.95 -39.40
C ALA A 224 -18.96 -21.60 -40.26
#